data_AF-A0A9D8S9J0-F1
#
_entry.id   AF-A0A9D8S9J0-F1
#
_cell.length_a   1.000
_cell.length_b   1.000
_cell.length_c   1.000
_cell.angle_alpha   90.00
_cell.angle_beta   90.00
_cell.angle_gamma   90.00
#
_symmetry.space_group_name_H-M   'P 1'
#
loop_
_entity.id
_entity.type
_entity.pdbx_description
1 polymer ?
#
loop_
_entity_poly.entity_id
_entity_poly.type
_entity_poly.pdbx_seq_one_letter_code
_entity_poly.pdbx_strand_id
1 'polypeptide(L)'
;TEDAGKIDEELQRRNIIPEMCSGQCIVFMFSPFNSDEEFDALKKTLIELKPKAPKETDDVSFPKTEFVCEPKDAYFGKATEISLDCATEKTAARSVIPYPPGVPILFPGERITEETVSYLKKHNTDKVKII
;
A
#
# COMPACT_ATOMS: atom_id res chain seq x y z
N THR A 1 -2.38 20.17 -10.44
CA THR A 1 -3.03 18.97 -9.88
C THR A 1 -2.74 19.05 -8.41
N GLU A 2 -3.74 19.33 -7.58
CA GLU A 2 -3.48 19.32 -6.13
C GLU A 2 -3.31 17.86 -5.74
N ASP A 3 -2.10 17.59 -5.27
CA ASP A 3 -1.66 16.30 -4.78
C ASP A 3 -2.45 16.01 -3.52
N ALA A 4 -3.04 14.83 -3.40
CA ALA A 4 -3.75 14.43 -2.18
C ALA A 4 -2.85 14.63 -0.95
N GLY A 5 -1.53 14.44 -1.10
CA GLY A 5 -0.55 14.71 -0.05
C GLY A 5 -0.55 16.16 0.45
N LYS A 6 -0.75 17.16 -0.42
CA LYS A 6 -0.83 18.57 0.01
C LYS A 6 -2.10 18.88 0.78
N ILE A 7 -3.21 18.26 0.38
CA ILE A 7 -4.48 18.38 1.08
C ILE A 7 -4.37 17.69 2.45
N ASP A 8 -3.77 16.51 2.51
CA ASP A 8 -3.48 15.78 3.75
C ASP A 8 -2.60 16.61 4.71
N GLU A 9 -1.50 17.22 4.22
CA GLU A 9 -0.67 18.12 5.03
C GLU A 9 -1.47 19.28 5.65
N GLU A 10 -2.39 19.89 4.89
CA GLU A 10 -3.21 20.99 5.37
C GLU A 10 -4.31 20.54 6.34
N LEU A 11 -4.89 19.35 6.14
CA LEU A 11 -5.81 18.73 7.09
C LEU A 11 -5.10 18.45 8.42
N GLN A 12 -3.90 17.88 8.38
CA GLN A 12 -3.10 17.58 9.58
C GLN A 12 -2.70 18.84 10.35
N ARG A 13 -2.34 19.94 9.67
CA ARG A 13 -2.09 21.25 10.32
C ARG A 13 -3.29 21.77 11.11
N ARG A 14 -4.50 21.35 10.73
CA ARG A 14 -5.77 21.71 11.37
C ARG A 14 -6.26 20.64 12.34
N ASN A 15 -5.40 19.67 12.67
CA ASN A 15 -5.70 18.54 13.55
C ASN A 15 -6.85 17.65 13.03
N ILE A 16 -7.03 17.59 11.72
CA ILE A 16 -7.95 16.67 11.04
C ILE A 16 -7.07 15.58 10.44
N ILE A 17 -7.16 14.37 10.99
CA ILE A 17 -6.27 13.26 10.62
C ILE A 17 -7.07 12.26 9.77
N PRO A 18 -6.78 12.15 8.46
CA PRO A 18 -7.31 11.07 7.64
C PRO A 18 -6.75 9.72 8.09
N GLU A 19 -7.47 8.64 7.80
CA GLU A 19 -6.97 7.28 8.00
C GLU A 19 -5.81 6.98 7.03
N MET A 20 -5.95 7.44 5.79
CA MET A 20 -4.99 7.15 4.73
C MET A 20 -4.99 8.25 3.68
N CYS A 21 -3.80 8.61 3.20
CA CYS A 21 -3.60 9.37 1.98
C CYS A 21 -2.73 8.58 1.01
N SER A 22 -3.23 8.33 -0.20
CA SER A 22 -2.50 7.58 -1.23
C SER A 22 -2.90 8.03 -2.63
N GLY A 23 -1.90 8.37 -3.45
CA GLY A 23 -2.11 8.82 -4.83
C GLY A 23 -3.00 10.06 -4.92
N GLN A 24 -4.23 9.89 -5.43
CA GLN A 24 -5.22 10.97 -5.57
C GLN A 24 -6.36 10.87 -4.56
N CYS A 25 -6.26 9.97 -3.58
CA CYS A 25 -7.34 9.63 -2.66
C CYS A 25 -6.93 9.90 -1.21
N ILE A 26 -7.88 10.45 -0.45
CA ILE A 26 -7.82 10.57 1.01
C ILE A 26 -9.02 9.81 1.57
N VAL A 27 -8.77 8.94 2.54
CA VAL A 27 -9.79 8.12 3.18
C VAL A 27 -9.98 8.60 4.61
N PHE A 28 -11.23 8.83 4.99
CA PHE A 28 -11.63 9.10 6.36
C PHE A 28 -12.37 7.89 6.91
N MET A 29 -12.08 7.52 8.15
CA MET A 29 -12.81 6.51 8.90
C MET A 29 -13.53 7.20 10.05
N PHE A 30 -14.85 7.25 9.97
CA PHE A 30 -15.68 7.85 11.02
C PHE A 30 -16.21 6.78 11.97
N SER A 31 -16.37 7.14 13.24
CA SER A 31 -16.90 6.30 14.29
C SER A 31 -17.97 7.04 15.10
N PRO A 32 -18.79 6.35 15.91
CA PRO A 32 -19.73 7.00 16.82
C PRO A 32 -19.10 7.92 17.87
N PHE A 33 -17.77 7.90 18.01
CA PHE A 33 -17.04 8.77 18.94
C PHE A 33 -16.62 10.10 18.30
N ASN A 34 -16.87 10.30 17.01
CA ASN A 34 -16.67 11.59 16.38
C ASN A 34 -17.78 12.56 16.80
N SER A 35 -17.36 13.76 17.18
CA SER A 35 -18.21 14.87 17.58
C SER A 35 -18.71 15.67 16.37
N ASP A 36 -19.83 16.37 16.53
CA ASP A 36 -20.36 17.27 15.49
C ASP A 36 -19.36 18.39 15.15
N GLU A 37 -18.60 18.86 16.15
CA GLU A 37 -17.56 19.89 15.96
C GLU A 37 -16.43 19.42 15.04
N GLU A 38 -16.02 18.15 15.11
CA GLU A 38 -15.02 17.57 14.22
C GLU A 38 -15.54 17.50 12.78
N PHE A 39 -16.81 17.14 12.59
CA PHE A 39 -17.44 17.11 11.27
C PHE A 39 -17.56 18.51 10.67
N ASP A 40 -17.92 19.51 11.47
CA ASP A 40 -17.99 20.91 11.03
C ASP A 40 -16.61 21.46 10.65
N ALA A 41 -15.58 21.15 11.43
CA ALA A 41 -14.19 21.51 11.13
C ALA A 41 -13.71 20.88 9.81
N LEU A 42 -14.00 19.59 9.60
CA LEU A 42 -13.70 18.89 8.35
C LEU A 42 -14.43 19.52 7.17
N LYS A 43 -15.74 19.73 7.28
CA LYS A 43 -16.57 20.31 6.23
C LYS A 43 -16.09 21.70 5.82
N LYS A 44 -15.82 22.57 6.81
CA LYS A 44 -15.27 23.90 6.57
C LYS A 44 -13.95 23.83 5.81
N THR A 45 -13.04 22.96 6.25
CA THR A 45 -11.73 22.78 5.63
C THR A 45 -11.85 22.27 4.19
N LEU A 46 -12.69 21.27 3.93
CA LEU A 46 -12.90 20.76 2.57
C LEU A 46 -13.50 21.80 1.62
N ILE A 47 -14.42 22.65 2.12
CA ILE A 47 -14.98 23.76 1.33
C ILE A 47 -13.93 24.81 0.98
N GLU A 48 -13.00 25.09 1.90
CA GLU A 48 -11.88 26.01 1.67
C GLU A 48 -10.88 25.45 0.66
N LEU A 49 -10.51 24.16 0.82
CA LEU A 49 -9.51 23.50 -0.02
C LEU A 49 -10.03 23.16 -1.42
N LYS A 50 -11.34 22.98 -1.59
CA LYS A 50 -11.99 22.67 -2.88
C LYS A 50 -11.26 21.55 -3.65
N PRO A 51 -11.11 20.35 -3.05
CA PRO A 51 -10.39 19.25 -3.68
C PRO A 51 -10.98 18.93 -5.04
N LYS A 52 -10.10 18.68 -6.02
CA LYS A 52 -10.52 18.33 -7.38
C LYS A 52 -10.84 16.85 -7.48
N ALA A 53 -11.75 16.50 -8.38
CA ALA A 53 -12.02 15.11 -8.71
C ALA A 53 -10.72 14.38 -9.10
N PRO A 54 -10.56 13.10 -8.70
CA PRO A 54 -9.43 12.30 -9.14
C PRO A 54 -9.43 12.20 -10.66
N LYS A 55 -8.24 12.03 -11.25
CA LYS A 55 -8.15 11.75 -12.68
C LYS A 55 -8.33 10.26 -12.88
N GLU A 56 -8.89 9.85 -14.01
CA GLU A 56 -8.76 8.46 -14.43
C GLU A 56 -7.27 8.15 -14.60
N THR A 57 -6.83 7.10 -13.92
CA THR A 57 -5.48 6.56 -14.05
C THR A 57 -5.55 5.26 -14.84
N ASP A 58 -4.46 4.90 -15.49
CA ASP A 58 -4.30 3.58 -16.08
C ASP A 58 -4.56 2.48 -15.03
N ASP A 59 -5.12 1.36 -15.48
CA ASP A 59 -5.45 0.22 -14.63
C ASP A 59 -4.19 -0.28 -13.92
N VAL A 60 -4.23 -0.36 -12.59
CA VAL A 60 -3.09 -0.82 -11.79
C VAL A 60 -3.05 -2.34 -11.89
N SER A 61 -2.28 -2.86 -12.86
CA SER A 61 -2.05 -4.29 -12.98
C SER A 61 -1.12 -4.78 -11.87
N PHE A 62 -1.63 -5.65 -11.01
CA PHE A 62 -0.81 -6.41 -10.07
C PHE A 62 -0.11 -7.55 -10.79
N PRO A 63 1.14 -7.89 -10.39
CA PRO A 63 1.83 -9.03 -10.96
C PRO A 63 1.04 -10.31 -10.69
N LYS A 64 1.01 -11.21 -11.67
CA LYS A 64 0.41 -12.53 -11.45
C LYS A 64 1.42 -13.45 -10.78
N THR A 65 1.00 -14.06 -9.68
CA THR A 65 1.80 -15.01 -8.89
C THR A 65 1.16 -16.39 -8.92
N GLU A 66 1.96 -17.41 -8.62
CA GLU A 66 1.50 -18.79 -8.47
C GLU A 66 2.03 -19.39 -7.18
N PHE A 67 1.18 -20.14 -6.46
CA PHE A 67 1.61 -20.96 -5.33
C PHE A 67 2.35 -22.19 -5.83
N VAL A 68 3.59 -22.36 -5.35
CA VAL A 68 4.42 -23.55 -5.64
C VAL A 68 4.49 -24.51 -4.46
N CYS A 69 4.07 -24.07 -3.28
CA CYS A 69 3.84 -24.90 -2.11
C CYS A 69 2.76 -24.30 -1.19
N GLU A 70 2.37 -25.05 -0.16
CA GLU A 70 1.38 -24.59 0.81
C GLU A 70 1.92 -23.39 1.63
N PRO A 71 1.12 -22.33 1.85
CA PRO A 71 1.55 -21.16 2.61
C PRO A 71 2.09 -21.48 4.00
N LYS A 72 1.52 -22.47 4.68
CA LYS A 72 2.00 -22.93 5.99
C LYS A 72 3.42 -23.48 5.92
N ASP A 73 3.75 -24.21 4.86
CA ASP A 73 5.05 -24.90 4.74
C ASP A 73 6.14 -23.87 4.44
N ALA A 74 5.85 -22.90 3.57
CA ALA A 74 6.74 -21.78 3.32
C ALA A 74 6.92 -20.87 4.55
N TYR A 75 5.84 -20.60 5.30
CA TYR A 75 5.90 -19.73 6.46
C TYR A 75 6.69 -20.36 7.62
N PHE A 76 6.45 -21.64 7.94
CA PHE A 76 7.13 -22.34 9.04
C PHE A 76 8.45 -23.00 8.64
N GLY A 77 8.76 -23.06 7.34
CA GLY A 77 10.04 -23.54 6.81
C GLY A 77 11.24 -22.66 7.19
N LYS A 78 12.44 -23.17 6.88
CA LYS A 78 13.67 -22.38 7.02
C LYS A 78 13.68 -21.28 5.98
N ALA A 79 13.86 -20.03 6.42
CA ALA A 79 13.88 -18.87 5.55
C ALA A 79 15.24 -18.17 5.57
N THR A 80 15.70 -17.68 4.42
CA THR A 80 16.88 -16.84 4.29
C THR A 80 16.50 -15.52 3.62
N GLU A 81 17.09 -14.42 4.09
CA GLU A 81 16.90 -13.10 3.47
C GLU A 81 17.94 -12.89 2.37
N ILE A 82 17.48 -12.46 1.20
CA ILE A 82 18.31 -12.17 0.03
C ILE A 82 17.95 -10.81 -0.57
N SER A 83 18.84 -10.26 -1.40
CA SER A 83 18.50 -9.11 -2.24
C SER A 83 17.36 -9.49 -3.20
N LEU A 84 16.42 -8.56 -3.41
CA LEU A 84 15.34 -8.72 -4.38
C LEU A 84 15.88 -8.98 -5.80
N ASP A 85 17.08 -8.46 -6.12
CA ASP A 85 17.76 -8.71 -7.39
C ASP A 85 18.08 -10.18 -7.65
N CYS A 86 18.20 -10.98 -6.59
CA CYS A 86 18.55 -12.40 -6.66
C CYS A 86 17.34 -13.31 -6.39
N ALA A 87 16.14 -12.74 -6.31
CA ALA A 87 14.95 -13.44 -5.83
C ALA A 87 14.11 -14.10 -6.92
N THR A 88 14.34 -13.79 -8.20
CA THR A 88 13.60 -14.41 -9.32
C THR A 88 13.67 -15.94 -9.27
N GLU A 89 12.55 -16.60 -9.53
CA GLU A 89 12.34 -18.06 -9.45
C GLU A 89 12.48 -18.67 -8.04
N LYS A 90 12.66 -17.85 -6.99
CA LYS A 90 12.62 -18.32 -5.60
C LYS A 90 11.19 -18.34 -5.07
N THR A 91 10.99 -19.02 -3.95
CA THR A 91 9.68 -19.08 -3.28
C THR A 91 9.68 -18.13 -2.09
N ALA A 92 8.70 -17.24 -2.02
CA ALA A 92 8.55 -16.31 -0.91
C ALA A 92 8.29 -17.08 0.39
N ALA A 93 9.07 -16.82 1.43
CA ALA A 93 8.84 -17.39 2.77
C ALA A 93 7.89 -16.52 3.60
N ARG A 94 7.76 -15.23 3.26
CA ARG A 94 6.95 -14.24 4.00
C ARG A 94 6.17 -13.38 3.03
N SER A 95 5.08 -12.79 3.51
CA SER A 95 4.34 -11.82 2.72
C SER A 95 5.19 -10.58 2.45
N VAL A 96 5.10 -10.05 1.23
CA VAL A 96 5.72 -8.78 0.85
C VAL A 96 4.61 -7.80 0.54
N ILE A 97 4.51 -6.74 1.35
CA ILE A 97 3.39 -5.80 1.39
C ILE A 97 3.97 -4.38 1.23
N PRO A 98 4.28 -3.94 0.00
CA PRO A 98 4.71 -2.57 -0.24
C PRO A 98 3.60 -1.57 0.08
N TYR A 99 3.98 -0.41 0.59
CA TYR A 99 3.07 0.71 0.82
C TYR A 99 3.51 1.94 0.00
N PRO A 100 2.60 2.57 -0.74
CA PRO A 100 1.26 2.08 -1.14
C PRO A 100 1.37 0.87 -2.11
N PRO A 101 0.31 0.07 -2.31
CA PRO A 101 -1.06 0.19 -1.79
C PRO A 101 -1.30 -0.42 -0.39
N GLY A 102 -0.33 -1.09 0.22
CA GLY A 102 -0.51 -1.75 1.52
C GLY A 102 -1.26 -3.08 1.46
N VAL A 103 -1.33 -3.71 0.28
CA VAL A 103 -1.82 -5.09 0.10
C VAL A 103 -0.69 -6.05 -0.26
N PRO A 104 -0.79 -7.34 0.09
CA PRO A 104 0.23 -8.31 -0.27
C PRO A 104 0.39 -8.46 -1.77
N ILE A 105 1.64 -8.34 -2.24
CA ILE A 105 2.06 -8.65 -3.61
C ILE A 105 2.62 -10.07 -3.69
N LEU A 106 3.19 -10.55 -2.58
CA LEU A 106 3.56 -11.93 -2.40
C LEU A 106 2.96 -12.45 -1.11
N PHE A 107 2.50 -13.69 -1.14
CA PHE A 107 2.18 -14.54 0.00
C PHE A 107 3.26 -15.62 0.17
N PRO A 108 3.43 -16.16 1.40
CA PRO A 108 4.29 -17.31 1.62
C PRO A 108 3.86 -18.46 0.69
N GLY A 109 4.84 -19.09 0.03
CA GLY A 109 4.61 -20.20 -0.89
C GLY A 109 4.40 -19.79 -2.35
N GLU A 110 4.34 -18.49 -2.64
CA GLU A 110 4.28 -18.00 -4.02
C GLU A 110 5.68 -17.89 -4.65
N ARG A 111 5.75 -18.16 -5.96
CA ARG A 111 6.95 -17.94 -6.75
C ARG A 111 7.16 -16.44 -7.02
N ILE A 112 8.38 -15.99 -6.80
CA ILE A 112 8.81 -14.63 -7.11
C ILE A 112 9.18 -14.55 -8.60
N THR A 113 8.32 -13.92 -9.40
CA THR A 113 8.51 -13.72 -10.85
C THR A 113 9.29 -12.43 -11.15
N GLU A 114 9.81 -12.30 -12.38
CA GLU A 114 10.44 -11.06 -12.86
C GLU A 114 9.50 -9.85 -12.81
N GLU A 115 8.21 -10.08 -13.09
CA GLU A 115 7.16 -9.07 -12.99
C GLU A 115 7.01 -8.59 -11.53
N THR A 116 7.01 -9.54 -10.59
CA THR A 116 6.93 -9.24 -9.16
C THR A 116 8.15 -8.48 -8.67
N VAL A 117 9.36 -8.87 -9.08
CA VAL A 117 10.60 -8.14 -8.77
C VAL A 117 10.52 -6.72 -9.30
N SER A 118 10.09 -6.54 -10.54
CA SER A 118 9.95 -5.23 -11.18
C SER A 118 8.92 -4.35 -10.45
N TYR A 119 7.80 -4.93 -10.03
CA TYR A 119 6.78 -4.24 -9.25
C TYR A 119 7.30 -3.81 -7.89
N LEU A 120 7.92 -4.72 -7.14
CA LEU A 120 8.42 -4.48 -5.78
C LEU A 120 9.55 -3.43 -5.76
N LYS A 121 10.42 -3.42 -6.78
CA LYS A 121 11.44 -2.37 -6.94
C LYS A 121 10.85 -0.99 -7.12
N LYS A 122 9.78 -0.86 -7.92
CA LYS A 122 9.08 0.43 -8.08
C LYS A 122 8.49 0.95 -6.77
N HIS A 123 8.28 0.06 -5.79
CA HIS A 123 7.78 0.38 -4.46
C HIS A 123 8.86 0.27 -3.37
N ASN A 124 10.13 0.50 -3.71
CA ASN A 124 11.26 0.60 -2.79
C ASN A 124 11.44 -0.63 -1.86
N THR A 125 11.13 -1.83 -2.37
CA THR A 125 11.45 -3.08 -1.68
C THR A 125 12.81 -3.59 -2.15
N ASP A 126 13.77 -3.74 -1.25
CA ASP A 126 15.15 -4.14 -1.60
C ASP A 126 15.48 -5.59 -1.24
N LYS A 127 14.74 -6.18 -0.30
CA LYS A 127 15.02 -7.50 0.26
C LYS A 127 13.76 -8.32 0.45
N VAL A 128 13.91 -9.63 0.35
CA VAL A 128 12.83 -10.59 0.55
C VAL A 128 13.35 -11.83 1.27
N LYS A 129 12.46 -12.50 1.99
CA LYS A 129 12.75 -13.79 2.63
C LYS A 129 12.25 -14.91 1.73
N ILE A 130 13.12 -15.89 1.47
CA ILE A 130 12.84 -17.05 0.62
C ILE A 130 13.04 -18.36 1.38
N ILE A 131 12.38 -19.43 0.92
CA ILE A 131 12.70 -20.82 1.30
C ILE A 131 13.64 -21.48 0.30
#